data_AF-A0A4R2K3G5-F1
#
_entry.id   AF-A0A4R2K3G5-F1
#
_cell.length_a   1.000
_cell.length_b   1.000
_cell.length_c   1.000
_cell.angle_alpha   90.00
_cell.angle_beta   90.00
_cell.angle_gamma   90.00
#
_symmetry.space_group_name_H-M   'P 1'
#
loop_
_entity.id
_entity.type
_entity.pdbx_description
1 polymer ?
#
loop_
_entity_poly.entity_id
_entity_poly.type
_entity_poly.pdbx_seq_one_letter_code
_entity_poly.pdbx_strand_id
1 'polypeptide(L)'
;MTSAQENDHAAIPSIPLTEDRPELESGEGSIGALVRDATTHLSTLVRAEIELARIEIARDVKRGVRGSIFFMIALTVLLFSLFFFFIAIAELLADVGLPRSASYGIVFAAMLLFAGLAGWLGYKRVRGIKGPRRTISTMRDTAAALRRDGDNTD
;
A
#
# COMPACT_ATOMS: atom_id res chain seq x y z
N MET A 1 -27.41 40.99 -86.33
CA MET A 1 -27.84 39.68 -85.81
C MET A 1 -26.64 39.18 -84.99
N THR A 2 -26.50 39.44 -83.68
CA THR A 2 -27.32 38.88 -82.58
C THR A 2 -27.53 37.39 -82.86
N SER A 3 -26.94 36.44 -82.15
CA SER A 3 -26.98 36.23 -80.70
C SER A 3 -25.90 35.18 -80.37
N ALA A 4 -25.20 35.31 -79.25
CA ALA A 4 -25.47 34.55 -78.04
C ALA A 4 -25.09 33.07 -78.10
N GLN A 5 -24.43 32.66 -77.00
CA GLN A 5 -24.62 31.41 -76.28
C GLN A 5 -23.40 30.47 -76.37
N GLU A 6 -22.79 30.01 -75.30
CA GLU A 6 -22.84 30.33 -73.87
C GLU A 6 -21.67 29.53 -73.30
N ASN A 7 -20.98 30.11 -72.32
CA ASN A 7 -19.88 29.47 -71.63
C ASN A 7 -20.32 28.15 -70.99
N ASP A 8 -19.84 27.02 -71.49
CA ASP A 8 -19.84 25.78 -70.73
C ASP A 8 -18.48 25.65 -70.02
N HIS A 9 -18.28 26.55 -69.04
CA HIS A 9 -17.23 26.36 -68.05
C HIS A 9 -17.66 25.19 -67.17
N ALA A 10 -16.95 24.07 -67.34
CA ALA A 10 -16.99 22.91 -66.45
C ALA A 10 -17.29 23.34 -65.02
N ALA A 11 -18.45 22.91 -64.51
CA ALA A 11 -18.88 23.15 -63.15
C ALA A 11 -17.88 22.52 -62.19
N ILE A 12 -16.86 23.30 -61.80
CA ILE A 12 -16.01 22.96 -60.68
C ILE A 12 -16.93 22.94 -59.47
N PRO A 13 -17.02 21.82 -58.74
CA PRO A 13 -17.75 21.80 -57.48
C PRO A 13 -17.03 22.77 -56.55
N SER A 14 -17.56 23.99 -56.43
CA SER A 14 -17.12 24.92 -55.41
C SER A 14 -17.48 24.28 -54.10
N ILE A 15 -16.44 23.82 -53.39
CA ILE A 15 -16.55 23.49 -51.97
C ILE A 15 -17.25 24.69 -51.33
N PRO A 16 -18.41 24.52 -50.68
CA PRO A 16 -18.97 25.61 -49.91
C PRO A 16 -17.93 25.92 -48.84
N LEU A 17 -17.30 27.09 -48.93
CA LEU A 17 -16.60 27.69 -47.80
C LEU A 17 -17.68 28.12 -46.80
N THR A 18 -18.44 27.16 -46.28
CA THR A 18 -19.00 27.32 -44.94
C THR A 18 -17.77 27.43 -44.08
N GLU A 19 -17.47 28.65 -43.63
CA GLU A 19 -16.65 28.86 -42.46
C GLU A 19 -17.39 28.23 -41.28
N ASP A 20 -17.41 26.91 -41.20
CA ASP A 20 -17.47 26.21 -39.93
C ASP A 20 -16.02 26.15 -39.43
N ARG A 21 -15.40 27.34 -39.37
CA ARG A 21 -14.44 27.56 -38.31
C ARG A 21 -15.34 27.54 -37.08
N PRO A 22 -15.15 26.63 -36.12
CA PRO A 22 -15.64 26.93 -34.79
C PRO A 22 -15.07 28.32 -34.52
N GLU A 23 -15.98 29.27 -34.30
CA GLU A 23 -15.64 30.61 -33.86
C GLU A 23 -14.51 30.42 -32.86
N LEU A 24 -13.37 31.05 -33.16
CA LEU A 24 -12.35 31.22 -32.16
C LEU A 24 -13.01 32.06 -31.06
N GLU A 25 -13.71 31.41 -30.12
CA GLU A 25 -13.91 31.92 -28.78
C GLU A 25 -12.55 31.92 -28.09
N SER A 26 -11.63 32.72 -28.63
CA SER A 26 -10.42 33.13 -27.94
C SER A 26 -10.79 34.29 -27.03
N GLY A 27 -11.15 33.93 -25.79
CA GLY A 27 -11.36 34.82 -24.65
C GLY A 27 -12.80 35.32 -24.59
N GLU A 28 -13.64 34.89 -23.66
CA GLU A 28 -13.42 35.01 -22.22
C GLU A 28 -14.04 33.81 -21.49
N GLY A 29 -13.34 32.66 -21.49
CA GLY A 29 -13.41 31.82 -20.30
C GLY A 29 -12.93 32.68 -19.14
N SER A 30 -13.87 33.17 -18.31
CA SER A 30 -13.56 33.89 -17.07
C SER A 30 -12.35 33.24 -16.39
N ILE A 31 -11.50 34.01 -15.70
CA ILE A 31 -10.39 33.44 -14.90
C ILE A 31 -10.92 32.30 -13.99
N GLY A 32 -12.18 32.39 -13.55
CA GLY A 32 -12.86 31.31 -12.83
C GLY A 32 -13.10 30.03 -13.65
N ALA A 33 -13.37 30.11 -14.95
CA ALA A 33 -13.48 28.96 -15.84
C ALA A 33 -12.13 28.25 -16.04
N LEU A 34 -11.03 29.00 -16.24
CA LEU A 34 -9.69 28.42 -16.36
C LEU A 34 -9.23 27.74 -15.06
N VAL A 35 -9.46 28.39 -13.91
CA VAL A 35 -9.13 27.80 -12.60
C VAL A 35 -9.96 26.55 -12.33
N ARG A 36 -11.24 26.55 -12.71
CA ARG A 36 -12.13 25.38 -12.58
C ARG A 36 -11.66 24.21 -13.46
N ASP A 37 -11.27 24.46 -14.70
CA ASP A 37 -10.74 23.43 -15.60
C ASP A 37 -9.39 22.88 -15.10
N ALA A 38 -8.46 23.77 -14.74
CA ALA A 38 -7.17 23.37 -14.20
C ALA A 38 -7.31 22.53 -12.91
N THR A 39 -8.24 22.91 -12.03
CA THR A 39 -8.55 22.15 -10.80
C THR A 39 -9.16 20.78 -11.11
N THR A 40 -9.99 20.70 -12.17
CA THR A 40 -10.61 19.45 -12.62
C THR A 40 -9.56 18.49 -13.21
N HIS A 41 -8.64 19.00 -14.03
CA HIS A 41 -7.52 18.21 -14.57
C HIS A 41 -6.55 17.75 -13.48
N LEU A 42 -6.20 18.64 -12.53
CA LEU A 42 -5.37 18.27 -11.39
C LEU A 42 -6.03 17.19 -10.53
N SER A 43 -7.33 17.30 -10.27
CA SER A 43 -8.09 16.30 -9.52
C SER A 43 -8.09 14.94 -10.24
N THR A 44 -8.15 14.95 -11.57
CA THR A 44 -8.10 13.73 -12.40
C THR A 44 -6.72 13.09 -12.35
N LEU A 45 -5.64 13.87 -12.45
CA LEU A 45 -4.26 13.40 -12.39
C LEU A 45 -3.92 12.83 -11.00
N VAL A 46 -4.27 13.56 -9.93
CA VAL A 46 -4.09 13.09 -8.54
C VAL A 46 -4.85 11.79 -8.31
N ARG A 47 -6.10 11.68 -8.80
CA ARG A 47 -6.88 10.44 -8.68
C ARG A 47 -6.24 9.28 -9.45
N ALA A 48 -5.70 9.53 -10.65
CA ALA A 48 -4.98 8.53 -11.43
C ALA A 48 -3.69 8.06 -10.73
N GLU A 49 -2.93 8.98 -10.14
CA GLU A 49 -1.71 8.67 -9.36
C GLU A 49 -2.05 7.80 -8.14
N ILE A 50 -3.14 8.13 -7.42
CA ILE A 50 -3.62 7.35 -6.28
C ILE A 50 -4.11 5.98 -6.72
N GLU A 51 -4.82 5.88 -7.84
CA GLU A 51 -5.32 4.61 -8.37
C GLU A 51 -4.16 3.69 -8.77
N LEU A 52 -3.14 4.25 -9.43
CA LEU A 52 -1.93 3.52 -9.78
C LEU A 52 -1.16 3.05 -8.54
N ALA A 53 -0.93 3.95 -7.58
CA ALA A 53 -0.27 3.62 -6.32
C ALA A 53 -1.03 2.54 -5.55
N ARG A 54 -2.37 2.59 -5.55
CA ARG A 54 -3.21 1.57 -4.93
C ARG A 54 -3.04 0.21 -5.61
N ILE A 55 -2.97 0.17 -6.93
CA ILE A 55 -2.74 -1.06 -7.70
C ILE A 55 -1.35 -1.63 -7.42
N GLU A 56 -0.33 -0.78 -7.37
CA GLU A 56 1.05 -1.19 -7.09
C GLU A 56 1.20 -1.74 -5.67
N ILE A 57 0.71 -1.01 -4.66
CA ILE A 57 0.70 -1.48 -3.28
C ILE A 57 -0.10 -2.78 -3.15
N ALA A 58 -1.28 -2.89 -3.77
CA ALA A 58 -2.08 -4.12 -3.73
C ALA A 58 -1.35 -5.30 -4.40
N ARG A 59 -0.62 -5.04 -5.49
CA ARG A 59 0.20 -6.05 -6.17
C ARG A 59 1.35 -6.51 -5.29
N ASP A 60 2.03 -5.60 -4.62
CA ASP A 60 3.15 -5.92 -3.74
C ASP A 60 2.70 -6.65 -2.47
N VAL A 61 1.58 -6.24 -1.87
CA VAL A 61 0.96 -6.99 -0.77
C VAL A 61 0.60 -8.40 -1.22
N LYS A 62 -0.04 -8.55 -2.39
CA LYS A 62 -0.40 -9.88 -2.92
C LYS A 62 0.83 -10.74 -3.21
N ARG A 63 1.91 -10.16 -3.72
CA ARG A 63 3.20 -10.84 -3.91
C ARG A 63 3.80 -11.26 -2.58
N GLY A 64 3.80 -10.38 -1.57
CA GLY A 64 4.28 -10.67 -0.22
C GLY A 64 3.50 -11.81 0.43
N VAL A 65 2.17 -11.79 0.33
CA VAL A 65 1.31 -12.88 0.81
C VAL A 65 1.64 -14.18 0.09
N ARG A 66 1.78 -14.17 -1.23
CA ARG A 66 2.12 -15.39 -1.98
C ARG A 66 3.52 -15.92 -1.61
N GLY A 67 4.48 -15.03 -1.40
CA GLY A 67 5.81 -15.38 -0.91
C GLY A 67 5.80 -15.95 0.51
N SER A 68 4.88 -15.49 1.37
CA SER A 68 4.74 -15.98 2.75
C SER A 68 4.33 -17.46 2.85
N ILE A 69 3.73 -18.04 1.80
CA ILE A 69 3.31 -19.45 1.80
C ILE A 69 4.50 -20.38 2.05
N PHE A 70 5.61 -20.17 1.34
CA PHE A 70 6.82 -20.97 1.54
C PHE A 70 7.42 -20.76 2.92
N PHE A 71 7.34 -19.54 3.46
CA PHE A 71 7.79 -19.25 4.81
C PHE A 71 6.93 -19.96 5.87
N MET A 72 5.61 -20.01 5.68
CA MET A 72 4.71 -20.76 6.56
C MET A 72 5.02 -22.25 6.51
N ILE A 73 5.26 -22.82 5.33
CA ILE A 73 5.68 -24.22 5.17
C ILE A 73 7.02 -24.45 5.88
N ALA A 74 8.03 -23.61 5.62
CA ALA A 74 9.34 -23.73 6.23
C ALA A 74 9.30 -23.61 7.76
N LEU A 75 8.57 -22.63 8.29
CA LEU A 75 8.38 -22.47 9.73
C LEU A 75 7.62 -23.64 10.34
N THR A 76 6.62 -24.18 9.66
CA THR A 76 5.87 -25.36 10.12
C THR A 76 6.78 -26.57 10.19
N VAL A 77 7.54 -26.85 9.12
CA VAL A 77 8.52 -27.94 9.09
C VAL A 77 9.54 -27.75 10.20
N LEU A 78 10.14 -26.55 10.32
CA LEU A 78 11.12 -26.26 11.37
C LEU A 78 10.53 -26.47 12.77
N LEU A 79 9.30 -26.02 13.02
CA LEU A 79 8.61 -26.17 14.30
C LEU A 79 8.43 -27.65 14.67
N PHE A 80 7.95 -28.48 13.72
CA PHE A 80 7.80 -29.92 13.96
C PHE A 80 9.15 -30.64 14.04
N SER A 81 10.14 -30.24 13.25
CA SER A 81 11.50 -30.80 13.27
C SER A 81 12.22 -30.55 14.58
N LEU A 82 11.95 -29.42 15.27
CA LEU A 82 12.55 -29.15 16.58
C LEU A 82 12.22 -30.24 17.61
N PHE A 83 11.01 -30.83 17.57
CA PHE A 83 10.65 -31.94 18.44
C PHE A 83 11.59 -33.15 18.25
N PHE A 84 11.81 -33.55 16.99
CA PHE A 84 12.73 -34.63 16.65
C PHE A 84 14.18 -34.27 16.96
N PHE A 85 14.58 -33.01 16.75
CA PHE A 85 15.92 -32.53 17.04
C PHE A 85 16.27 -32.65 18.54
N PHE A 86 15.36 -32.28 19.44
CA PHE A 86 15.60 -32.42 20.88
C PHE A 86 15.65 -33.89 21.32
N ILE A 87 14.82 -34.76 20.72
CA ILE A 87 14.92 -36.21 20.95
C ILE A 87 16.27 -36.75 20.47
N ALA A 88 16.74 -36.32 19.29
CA ALA A 88 18.03 -36.72 18.76
C ALA A 88 19.19 -36.29 19.67
N ILE A 89 19.14 -35.09 20.24
CA ILE A 89 20.13 -34.64 21.24
C ILE A 89 20.07 -35.53 22.49
N ALA A 90 18.87 -35.81 23.00
CA ALA A 90 18.71 -36.66 24.19
C ALA A 90 19.25 -38.08 23.94
N GLU A 91 19.01 -38.63 22.75
CA GLU A 91 19.53 -39.94 22.36
C GLU A 91 21.06 -39.91 22.22
N LEU A 92 21.62 -38.88 21.58
CA LEU A 92 23.07 -38.71 21.47
C LEU A 92 23.74 -38.60 22.84
N LEU A 93 23.10 -37.94 23.81
CA LEU A 93 23.59 -37.89 25.20
C LEU A 93 23.51 -39.27 25.86
N ALA A 94 22.45 -40.04 25.60
CA ALA A 94 22.34 -41.40 26.12
C ALA A 94 23.44 -42.32 25.54
N ASP A 95 23.80 -42.18 24.27
CA ASP A 95 24.86 -42.95 23.60
C ASP A 95 26.26 -42.69 24.17
N VAL A 96 26.49 -41.53 24.79
CA VAL A 96 27.75 -41.19 25.48
C VAL A 96 27.83 -41.85 26.87
N GLY A 97 26.81 -42.64 27.27
CA GLY A 97 26.79 -43.43 28.50
C GLY A 97 25.96 -42.83 29.63
N LEU A 98 25.20 -41.76 29.37
CA LEU A 98 24.25 -41.25 30.35
C LEU A 98 23.01 -42.15 30.43
N PRO A 99 22.43 -42.35 31.65
CA PRO A 99 21.12 -42.96 31.77
C PRO A 99 20.09 -42.18 30.95
N ARG A 100 19.24 -42.89 30.20
CA ARG A 100 18.27 -42.27 29.30
C ARG A 100 17.41 -41.23 30.02
N SER A 101 16.94 -41.53 31.24
CA SER A 101 16.20 -40.57 32.07
C SER A 101 16.96 -39.26 32.34
N ALA A 102 18.27 -39.33 32.60
CA ALA A 102 19.11 -38.16 32.83
C ALA A 102 19.29 -37.35 31.53
N SER A 103 19.51 -38.00 30.38
CA SER A 103 19.67 -37.32 29.10
C SER A 103 18.45 -36.48 28.71
N TYR A 104 17.26 -37.08 28.79
CA TYR A 104 16.01 -36.34 28.54
C TYR A 104 15.76 -35.24 29.57
N GLY A 105 16.12 -35.47 30.84
CA GLY A 105 16.05 -34.46 31.89
C GLY A 105 16.94 -33.24 31.62
N ILE A 106 18.18 -33.46 31.16
CA ILE A 106 19.12 -32.38 30.81
C ILE A 106 18.58 -31.57 29.62
N VAL A 107 18.12 -32.23 28.57
CA VAL A 107 17.55 -31.55 27.39
C VAL A 107 16.31 -30.75 27.78
N PHE A 108 15.43 -31.31 28.61
CA PHE A 108 14.26 -30.60 29.13
C PHE A 108 14.64 -29.35 29.93
N ALA A 109 15.61 -29.46 30.85
CA ALA A 109 16.11 -28.32 31.61
C ALA A 109 16.71 -27.24 30.68
N ALA A 110 17.50 -27.63 29.67
CA ALA A 110 18.04 -26.71 28.68
C ALA A 110 16.93 -25.99 27.88
N MET A 111 15.86 -26.70 27.52
CA MET A 111 14.69 -26.10 26.85
C MET A 111 13.99 -25.08 27.73
N LEU A 112 13.80 -25.35 29.03
CA LEU A 112 13.21 -24.39 29.96
C LEU A 112 14.07 -23.13 30.12
N LEU A 113 15.39 -23.29 30.20
CA LEU A 113 16.33 -22.16 30.25
C LEU A 113 16.25 -21.33 28.97
N PHE A 114 16.27 -21.97 27.80
CA PHE A 114 16.14 -21.29 26.52
C PHE A 114 14.79 -20.56 26.39
N ALA A 115 13.68 -21.21 26.75
CA ALA A 115 12.35 -20.63 26.72
C ALA A 115 12.23 -19.43 27.68
N GLY A 116 12.80 -19.55 28.89
CA GLY A 116 12.86 -18.46 29.86
C GLY A 116 13.65 -17.26 29.32
N LEU A 117 14.82 -17.51 28.70
CA LEU A 117 15.65 -16.46 28.13
C LEU A 117 14.97 -15.77 26.93
N ALA A 118 14.39 -16.54 26.02
CA ALA A 118 13.64 -16.03 24.87
C ALA A 118 12.42 -15.21 25.33
N GLY A 119 11.66 -15.72 26.30
CA GLY A 119 10.53 -15.02 26.91
C GLY A 119 10.95 -13.72 27.58
N TRP A 120 12.07 -13.71 28.30
CA TRP A 120 12.61 -12.51 28.93
C TRP A 120 13.08 -11.47 27.90
N LEU A 121 13.80 -11.88 26.85
CA LEU A 121 14.19 -11.00 25.73
C LEU A 121 12.95 -10.41 25.03
N GLY A 122 11.95 -11.24 24.76
CA GLY A 122 10.68 -10.82 24.17
C GLY A 122 9.97 -9.80 25.05
N TYR A 123 9.87 -10.07 26.35
CA TYR A 123 9.28 -9.15 27.32
C TYR A 123 10.01 -7.80 27.37
N LYS A 124 11.35 -7.82 27.43
CA LYS A 124 12.16 -6.59 27.42
C LYS A 124 11.95 -5.80 26.14
N ARG A 125 11.89 -6.48 24.99
CA ARG A 125 11.64 -5.84 23.68
C ARG A 125 10.27 -5.17 23.65
N VAL A 126 9.22 -5.87 24.08
CA VAL A 126 7.85 -5.33 24.11
C VAL A 126 7.71 -4.18 25.10
N ARG A 127 8.28 -4.29 26.30
CA ARG A 127 8.26 -3.20 27.29
C ARG A 127 9.01 -1.95 26.84
N GLY A 128 10.00 -2.09 25.97
CA GLY A 128 10.73 -0.96 25.38
C GLY A 128 9.93 -0.18 24.34
N ILE A 129 8.84 -0.75 23.81
CA ILE A 129 7.97 -0.08 22.82
C ILE A 129 7.11 0.93 23.55
N LYS A 130 7.62 2.16 23.69
CA LYS A 130 6.81 3.33 24.03
C LYS A 130 5.89 3.58 22.83
N GLY A 131 4.58 3.34 22.98
CA GLY A 131 3.61 3.61 21.92
C GLY A 131 3.71 5.05 21.40
N PRO A 132 3.11 5.38 20.24
CA PRO A 132 3.27 6.68 19.56
C PRO A 132 2.62 7.82 20.36
N ARG A 133 3.32 8.27 21.43
CA ARG A 133 2.86 9.31 22.35
C ARG A 133 2.64 10.64 21.64
N ARG A 134 3.48 10.95 20.64
CA ARG A 134 3.37 12.13 19.78
C ARG A 134 2.09 12.11 18.93
N THR A 135 1.75 10.97 18.33
CA THR A 135 0.51 10.84 17.54
C THR A 135 -0.72 10.96 18.42
N ILE A 136 -0.69 10.37 19.62
CA ILE A 136 -1.79 10.48 20.59
C ILE A 136 -1.94 11.92 21.10
N SER A 137 -0.84 12.63 21.37
CA SER A 137 -0.92 14.04 21.79
C SER A 137 -1.46 14.91 20.67
N THR A 138 -0.94 14.79 19.45
CA THR A 138 -1.42 15.60 18.32
C THR A 138 -2.90 15.33 18.02
N MET A 139 -3.36 14.08 18.04
CA MET A 139 -4.80 13.79 17.88
C MET A 139 -5.66 14.35 19.02
N ARG A 140 -5.16 14.34 20.26
CA ARG A 140 -5.85 14.98 21.39
C ARG A 140 -5.91 16.49 21.25
N ASP A 141 -4.82 17.11 20.80
CA ASP A 141 -4.75 18.56 20.58
C ASP A 141 -5.68 18.97 19.44
N THR A 142 -5.73 18.21 18.35
CA THR A 142 -6.69 18.42 17.25
C THR A 142 -8.13 18.24 17.72
N ALA A 143 -8.43 17.19 18.50
CA ALA A 143 -9.76 16.98 19.05
C ALA A 143 -10.16 18.07 20.07
N ALA A 144 -9.21 18.56 20.86
CA ALA A 144 -9.42 19.66 21.80
C ALA A 144 -9.67 20.98 21.07
N ALA A 145 -8.94 21.26 19.98
CA ALA A 145 -9.15 22.44 19.13
C ALA A 145 -10.54 22.41 18.47
N LEU A 146 -10.96 21.25 17.94
CA LEU A 146 -12.29 21.08 17.34
C LEU A 146 -13.43 21.20 18.36
N ARG A 147 -13.22 20.75 19.61
CA ARG A 147 -14.19 20.93 20.70
C ARG A 147 -14.31 22.38 21.15
N ARG A 148 -13.22 23.15 21.12
CA ARG A 148 -13.19 24.56 21.53
C ARG A 148 -13.88 25.48 20.52
N ASP A 149 -13.91 25.10 19.24
CA ASP A 149 -14.56 25.88 18.19
C ASP A 149 -16.09 25.77 18.22
N GLY A 150 -16.65 24.65 18.72
CA GLY A 150 -18.09 24.44 18.86
C GLY A 150 -18.74 25.06 20.10
N ASP A 151 -17.96 25.63 21.02
CA ASP A 151 -18.42 26.21 22.30
C ASP A 151 -18.42 27.76 22.27
N ASN A 152 -17.86 28.38 21.22
CA ASN A 152 -17.76 29.85 21.08
C ASN A 152 -18.83 30.46 20.14
N THR A 153 -19.88 29.71 19.80
CA THR A 153 -20.93 30.15 18.84
C THR A 153 -22.32 30.40 19.46
N ASP A 154 -22.43 30.51 20.78
CA ASP A 154 -23.64 30.96 21.49
C ASP A 154 -23.48 32.40 22.03
#